data_AF-Q500D3-F1
#
_entry.id   AF-Q500D3-F1
#
_cell.length_a   1.000
_cell.length_b   1.000
_cell.length_c   1.000
_cell.angle_alpha   90.00
_cell.angle_beta   90.00
_cell.angle_gamma   90.00
#
_symmetry.space_group_name_H-M   'P 1'
#
loop_
_entity.id
_entity.type
_entity.pdbx_description
1 polymer ?
#
loop_
_entity_poly.entity_id
_entity_poly.type
_entity_poly.pdbx_seq_one_letter_code
_entity_poly.pdbx_strand_id
1 'polypeptide(L)'
;MVMAKVRKIPYYTMERSIFRGKVWKENDGLDGAVPINTPQKISYNRCAPGQVFLKSAEPGEEQFMVPQTEAGGQKSTAGVRKNKPFSVESKTSVSDALEADAEDKEKLPEFDLQDIPLAMDNIGWPIAAKIARQWFASPKHIYNDRPNSIQPIDDATLTLKWALKYGSVAEKFNELIEEKIYSEKAIAGARHKILKRVKNKFDESRSAANLSFDTAPWIGDIRQFHIDWQIQFQAISTSNTLDGLSLTDLTATLGSFNIYAAIGVVEVAVEKFYKYDDQARTKTFCVDATAAITCVYTYLKDNYSFNDKNDGSSQYLGHWNKNDMILSYSAVVSDLVDGKKIHTRMGSTPITETKINWDYLPGGQLDKPVDKRTGLVRKFMEKDVYWPVYNSSYSEWREKHGRGGDFMIYSRPKIHKLKKPIIIKLDTLCKPSEPM
;
A
#
# COMPACT_ATOMS: atom_id res chain seq x y z
N MET A 1 18.69 -15.02 42.17
CA MET A 1 17.63 -14.32 41.44
C MET A 1 17.17 -15.27 40.35
N VAL A 2 16.02 -15.92 40.55
CA VAL A 2 15.44 -16.82 39.53
C VAL A 2 14.96 -15.93 38.40
N MET A 3 15.61 -15.95 37.23
CA MET A 3 15.09 -15.23 36.07
C MET A 3 13.75 -15.86 35.71
N ALA A 4 12.68 -15.07 35.77
CA ALA A 4 11.38 -15.50 35.30
C ALA A 4 11.54 -15.95 33.84
N LYS A 5 11.05 -17.14 33.52
CA LYS A 5 11.11 -17.67 32.16
C LYS A 5 10.10 -16.87 31.35
N VAL A 6 10.57 -15.99 30.48
CA VAL A 6 9.71 -15.16 29.64
C VAL A 6 9.24 -15.96 28.43
N ARG A 7 7.95 -15.89 28.15
CA ARG A 7 7.34 -16.54 26.99
C ARG A 7 7.90 -15.93 25.71
N LYS A 8 8.59 -16.75 24.93
CA LYS A 8 9.03 -16.38 23.58
C LYS A 8 7.87 -16.50 22.60
N ILE A 9 7.78 -15.55 21.69
CA ILE A 9 6.81 -15.54 20.60
C ILE A 9 7.49 -15.93 19.29
N PRO A 10 6.80 -16.60 18.36
CA PRO A 10 7.41 -16.93 17.10
C PRO A 10 7.53 -15.69 16.22
N TYR A 11 8.48 -15.70 15.29
CA TYR A 11 8.65 -14.68 14.27
C TYR A 11 9.26 -15.27 13.01
N TYR A 12 9.14 -14.53 11.91
CA TYR A 12 9.76 -14.88 10.64
C TYR A 12 10.89 -13.91 10.33
N THR A 13 12.01 -14.44 9.84
CA THR A 13 13.16 -13.67 9.33
C THR A 13 13.56 -14.14 7.93
N MET A 14 14.10 -13.24 7.10
CA MET A 14 14.64 -13.64 5.79
C MET A 14 16.05 -14.22 5.93
N GLU A 15 16.25 -15.47 5.51
CA GLU A 15 17.57 -16.12 5.47
C GLU A 15 17.94 -16.53 4.04
N ARG A 16 19.25 -16.56 3.73
CA ARG A 16 19.74 -17.13 2.47
C ARG A 16 19.77 -18.66 2.58
N SER A 17 18.95 -19.32 1.78
CA SER A 17 19.00 -20.76 1.51
C SER A 17 20.01 -21.06 0.41
N ILE A 18 20.81 -22.12 0.62
CA ILE A 18 21.83 -22.60 -0.33
C ILE A 18 21.20 -23.01 -1.68
N PHE A 19 19.94 -23.48 -1.67
CA PHE A 19 19.29 -24.05 -2.87
C PHE A 19 18.13 -23.21 -3.42
N ARG A 20 17.60 -22.24 -2.66
CA ARG A 20 16.35 -21.52 -3.00
C ARG A 20 16.44 -20.00 -2.87
N GLY A 21 17.64 -19.43 -2.84
CA GLY A 21 17.79 -17.98 -2.67
C GLY A 21 17.34 -17.51 -1.28
N LYS A 22 16.64 -16.38 -1.16
CA LYS A 22 16.14 -15.89 0.15
C LYS A 22 14.82 -16.57 0.51
N VAL A 23 14.71 -17.13 1.72
CA VAL A 23 13.51 -17.83 2.21
C VAL A 23 13.14 -17.29 3.59
N TRP A 24 11.85 -17.13 3.89
CA TRP A 24 11.41 -16.91 5.27
C TRP A 24 11.61 -18.17 6.09
N LYS A 25 12.25 -18.00 7.23
CA LYS A 25 12.38 -19.03 8.25
C LYS A 25 11.57 -18.64 9.47
N GLU A 26 10.71 -19.55 9.87
CA GLU A 26 10.03 -19.49 11.16
C GLU A 26 11.04 -19.76 12.28
N ASN A 27 11.02 -18.92 13.30
CA ASN A 27 11.77 -19.13 14.54
C ASN A 27 10.75 -19.15 15.67
N ASP A 28 10.62 -20.30 16.31
CA ASP A 28 9.65 -20.57 17.37
C ASP A 28 10.33 -21.18 18.61
N GLY A 29 9.54 -21.43 19.66
CA GLY A 29 10.04 -22.05 20.88
C GLY A 29 11.26 -21.33 21.48
N LEU A 30 12.40 -22.04 21.59
CA LEU A 30 13.64 -21.49 22.14
C LEU A 30 14.32 -20.44 21.26
N ASP A 31 14.02 -20.44 19.95
CA ASP A 31 14.56 -19.49 18.98
C ASP A 31 13.59 -18.34 18.68
N GLY A 32 12.41 -18.34 19.33
CA GLY A 32 11.46 -17.24 19.29
C GLY A 32 11.99 -15.94 19.88
N ALA A 33 11.29 -14.86 19.57
CA ALA A 33 11.58 -13.51 20.02
C ALA A 33 11.04 -13.28 21.44
N VAL A 34 11.76 -12.48 22.23
CA VAL A 34 11.34 -12.09 23.57
C VAL A 34 10.63 -10.73 23.48
N PRO A 35 9.31 -10.63 23.79
CA PRO A 35 8.63 -9.34 23.88
C PRO A 35 9.20 -8.49 25.01
N ILE A 36 9.24 -7.17 24.82
CA ILE A 36 9.80 -6.24 25.80
C ILE A 36 8.76 -5.18 26.17
N ASN A 37 8.48 -5.05 27.45
CA ASN A 37 7.79 -3.89 28.01
C ASN A 37 8.79 -2.75 28.17
N THR A 38 8.50 -1.61 27.56
CA THR A 38 9.33 -0.42 27.68
C THR A 38 8.43 0.83 27.60
N PRO A 39 8.76 1.92 28.32
CA PRO A 39 8.11 3.20 28.11
C PRO A 39 8.60 3.91 26.83
N GLN A 40 9.71 3.47 26.23
CA GLN A 40 10.23 4.05 25.00
C GLN A 40 9.34 3.73 23.79
N LYS A 41 9.31 4.66 22.84
CA LYS A 41 8.62 4.52 21.55
C LYS A 41 9.60 4.76 20.40
N ILE A 42 9.16 4.49 19.18
CA ILE A 42 9.89 4.87 17.97
C ILE A 42 10.19 6.38 18.03
N SER A 43 11.44 6.74 17.71
CA SER A 43 11.89 8.11 17.67
C SER A 43 11.42 8.80 16.39
N TYR A 44 11.04 10.06 16.54
CA TYR A 44 10.73 10.97 15.43
C TYR A 44 11.58 12.24 15.54
N ASN A 45 12.76 12.15 16.17
CA ASN A 45 13.55 13.33 16.52
C ASN A 45 14.49 13.75 15.40
N ARG A 46 14.81 12.84 14.47
CA ARG A 46 15.61 13.19 13.29
C ARG A 46 14.83 14.16 12.42
N CYS A 47 15.47 15.29 12.07
CA CYS A 47 14.89 16.27 11.17
C CYS A 47 14.48 15.64 9.84
N ALA A 48 13.35 16.08 9.30
CA ALA A 48 12.88 15.56 8.04
C ALA A 48 13.83 15.93 6.87
N PRO A 49 13.91 15.11 5.81
CA PRO A 49 14.88 15.33 4.75
C PRO A 49 14.69 16.70 4.07
N GLY A 50 15.79 17.44 3.91
CA GLY A 50 15.79 18.78 3.33
C GLY A 50 15.43 19.91 4.30
N GLN A 51 15.17 19.62 5.57
CA GLN A 51 14.94 20.61 6.61
C GLN A 51 16.21 20.78 7.46
N VAL A 52 16.89 21.92 7.34
CA VAL A 52 17.99 22.31 8.22
C VAL A 52 17.40 23.13 9.37
N PHE A 53 17.58 22.69 10.61
CA PHE A 53 17.30 23.56 11.76
C PHE A 53 18.39 24.64 11.81
N LEU A 54 18.00 25.90 11.62
CA LEU A 54 18.69 26.99 12.31
C LEU A 54 18.41 26.76 13.79
N LYS A 55 19.44 26.45 14.59
CA LYS A 55 19.30 26.38 16.05
C LYS A 55 18.65 27.68 16.52
N SER A 56 17.43 27.59 17.06
CA SER A 56 16.87 28.69 17.84
C SER A 56 17.83 28.94 19.01
N ALA A 57 18.32 30.17 19.14
CA ALA A 57 19.09 30.60 20.29
C ALA A 57 18.27 30.32 21.56
N GLU A 58 18.91 29.75 22.58
CA GLU A 58 18.35 29.61 23.91
C GLU A 58 17.87 30.99 24.42
N PRO A 59 16.66 31.12 24.97
CA PRO A 59 16.29 32.34 25.67
C PRO A 59 17.09 32.36 26.98
N GLY A 60 17.94 33.38 27.12
CA GLY A 60 18.66 33.67 28.34
C GLY A 60 17.74 33.89 29.53
N GLU A 61 18.28 33.58 30.70
CA GLU A 61 17.67 33.78 32.02
C GLU A 61 17.15 35.22 32.16
N GLU A 62 15.83 35.39 32.34
CA GLU A 62 15.27 36.59 32.97
C GLU A 62 14.28 36.18 34.07
N GLN A 63 14.58 36.69 35.27
CA GLN A 63 13.85 36.56 36.52
C GLN A 63 12.63 37.50 36.57
N PHE A 64 11.82 37.34 37.64
CA PHE A 64 10.67 38.15 38.08
C PHE A 64 9.32 37.78 37.42
N MET A 65 8.17 37.64 38.10
CA MET A 65 7.79 37.83 39.50
C MET A 65 6.43 37.14 39.74
N VAL A 66 6.22 36.61 40.94
CA VAL A 66 4.93 36.07 41.43
C VAL A 66 3.95 37.21 41.75
N PRO A 67 2.64 37.01 41.58
CA PRO A 67 1.68 37.55 42.55
C PRO A 67 0.82 36.46 43.19
N GLN A 68 0.82 36.45 44.52
CA GLN A 68 -0.16 35.78 45.37
C GLN A 68 -1.52 36.48 45.25
N THR A 69 -2.60 35.71 45.34
CA THR A 69 -3.84 36.21 45.96
C THR A 69 -4.54 35.05 46.67
N GLU A 70 -4.69 35.21 47.98
CA GLU A 70 -5.48 34.35 48.86
C GLU A 70 -6.96 34.70 48.81
N ALA A 71 -7.79 33.70 49.14
CA ALA A 71 -8.90 33.74 50.11
C ALA A 71 -10.26 33.25 49.58
N GLY A 72 -10.83 32.29 50.32
CA GLY A 72 -12.27 31.97 50.28
C GLY A 72 -12.59 30.49 50.44
N GLY A 73 -12.43 29.94 51.66
CA GLY A 73 -12.81 28.56 51.96
C GLY A 73 -14.30 28.36 52.25
N GLN A 74 -14.77 27.11 52.13
CA GLN A 74 -15.77 26.55 53.02
C GLN A 74 -15.64 25.02 53.10
N LYS A 75 -15.56 24.54 54.35
CA LYS A 75 -15.47 23.13 54.78
C LYS A 75 -16.82 22.42 54.66
N SER A 76 -16.79 21.12 54.43
CA SER A 76 -17.67 20.17 55.13
C SER A 76 -17.01 18.79 55.24
N THR A 77 -17.37 18.12 56.32
CA THR A 77 -16.59 17.14 57.08
C THR A 77 -17.10 15.70 56.95
N ALA A 78 -16.15 14.77 57.15
CA ALA A 78 -16.26 13.52 57.91
C ALA A 78 -17.00 12.30 57.30
N GLY A 79 -16.28 11.17 57.36
CA GLY A 79 -16.84 9.83 57.15
C GLY A 79 -15.80 8.71 57.19
N VAL A 80 -14.94 8.66 58.21
CA VAL A 80 -14.06 7.51 58.46
C VAL A 80 -14.88 6.36 59.06
N ARG A 81 -14.83 5.18 58.44
CA ARG A 81 -15.08 3.90 59.13
C ARG A 81 -13.95 2.92 58.83
N LYS A 82 -13.14 2.66 59.87
CA LYS A 82 -12.26 1.50 60.00
C LYS A 82 -13.13 0.26 60.22
N ASN A 83 -12.73 -0.89 59.66
CA ASN A 83 -12.81 -2.19 60.33
C ASN A 83 -11.75 -3.15 59.78
N LYS A 84 -11.23 -3.95 60.71
CA LYS A 84 -10.00 -4.78 60.69
C LYS A 84 -10.16 -6.10 59.88
N PRO A 85 -9.06 -6.86 59.67
CA PRO A 85 -8.90 -7.84 58.59
C PRO A 85 -9.51 -9.19 58.92
N PHE A 86 -9.94 -9.90 57.88
CA PHE A 86 -10.22 -11.33 57.93
C PHE A 86 -9.06 -12.07 57.25
N SER A 87 -8.33 -12.83 58.07
CA SER A 87 -7.41 -13.87 57.68
C SER A 87 -8.18 -15.04 57.07
N VAL A 88 -7.82 -15.41 55.84
CA VAL A 88 -8.02 -16.77 55.35
C VAL A 88 -6.66 -17.26 54.92
N GLU A 89 -6.05 -18.07 55.78
CA GLU A 89 -4.98 -18.98 55.39
C GLU A 89 -5.54 -19.95 54.34
N SER A 90 -5.15 -19.78 53.08
CA SER A 90 -5.18 -20.88 52.11
C SER A 90 -3.76 -21.34 51.89
N LYS A 91 -3.51 -22.56 52.37
CA LYS A 91 -2.26 -23.32 52.32
C LYS A 91 -1.60 -23.27 50.95
N THR A 92 -0.29 -23.11 51.00
CA THR A 92 0.69 -23.33 49.95
C THR A 92 0.43 -24.66 49.23
N SER A 93 0.18 -24.61 47.92
CA SER A 93 0.46 -25.70 46.99
C SER A 93 1.56 -25.25 46.04
N VAL A 94 2.58 -26.07 45.93
CA VAL A 94 3.84 -25.81 45.23
C VAL A 94 3.64 -25.92 43.71
N SER A 95 4.30 -24.97 43.00
CA SER A 95 4.81 -25.01 41.62
C SER A 95 3.85 -25.12 40.44
N ASP A 96 3.47 -23.96 39.90
CA ASP A 96 3.64 -23.65 38.46
C ASP A 96 4.35 -22.30 38.37
N ALA A 97 5.51 -22.25 37.73
CA ALA A 97 6.21 -20.98 37.51
C ALA A 97 5.41 -20.18 36.48
N LEU A 98 4.78 -19.07 36.92
CA LEU A 98 4.17 -18.09 36.02
C LEU A 98 5.24 -17.59 35.03
N GLU A 99 5.18 -18.06 33.79
CA GLU A 99 5.99 -17.50 32.70
C GLU A 99 5.54 -16.07 32.45
N ALA A 100 6.45 -15.11 32.45
CA ALA A 100 6.12 -13.71 32.17
C ALA A 100 5.87 -13.52 30.66
N ASP A 101 4.88 -12.72 30.27
CA ASP A 101 4.55 -12.49 28.85
C ASP A 101 5.52 -11.54 28.13
N ALA A 102 6.34 -10.79 28.87
CA ALA A 102 7.36 -9.89 28.34
C ALA A 102 8.48 -9.66 29.37
N GLU A 103 9.66 -9.24 28.91
CA GLU A 103 10.71 -8.70 29.78
C GLU A 103 10.55 -7.18 29.96
N ASP A 104 10.76 -6.67 31.16
CA ASP A 104 10.77 -5.23 31.40
C ASP A 104 12.17 -4.65 31.13
N LYS A 105 12.23 -3.63 30.28
CA LYS A 105 13.47 -2.91 30.00
C LYS A 105 13.22 -1.44 29.73
N GLU A 106 13.75 -0.58 30.60
CA GLU A 106 13.58 0.87 30.49
C GLU A 106 14.29 1.46 29.27
N LYS A 107 15.48 0.93 28.94
CA LYS A 107 16.34 1.46 27.87
C LYS A 107 16.69 0.40 26.81
N LEU A 108 16.25 0.68 25.60
CA LEU A 108 16.44 -0.02 24.35
C LEU A 108 17.19 0.87 23.35
N PRO A 109 17.79 0.26 22.31
CA PRO A 109 18.42 0.98 21.22
C PRO A 109 17.41 1.90 20.53
N GLU A 110 17.81 3.16 20.33
CA GLU A 110 16.97 4.12 19.63
C GLU A 110 16.83 3.73 18.16
N PHE A 111 15.58 3.75 17.70
CA PHE A 111 15.18 3.53 16.32
C PHE A 111 14.32 4.71 15.88
N ASP A 112 14.76 5.46 14.87
CA ASP A 112 13.96 6.53 14.27
C ASP A 112 13.20 5.95 13.07
N LEU A 113 11.96 6.42 12.83
CA LEU A 113 11.17 5.94 11.69
C LEU A 113 11.93 6.08 10.35
N GLN A 114 12.79 7.10 10.23
CA GLN A 114 13.62 7.33 9.05
C GLN A 114 14.81 6.34 8.92
N ASP A 115 14.97 5.37 9.82
CA ASP A 115 15.91 4.27 9.67
C ASP A 115 15.39 3.17 8.73
N ILE A 116 14.08 3.11 8.47
CA ILE A 116 13.44 2.11 7.60
C ILE A 116 14.08 2.08 6.19
N PRO A 117 14.29 3.20 5.49
CA PRO A 117 14.89 3.15 4.15
C PRO A 117 16.31 2.58 4.13
N LEU A 118 17.09 2.80 5.20
CA LEU A 118 18.43 2.20 5.31
C LEU A 118 18.33 0.68 5.53
N ALA A 119 17.41 0.24 6.38
CA ALA A 119 17.14 -1.18 6.57
C ALA A 119 16.68 -1.85 5.27
N MET A 120 15.82 -1.19 4.49
CA MET A 120 15.38 -1.65 3.16
C MET A 120 16.57 -1.83 2.20
N ASP A 121 17.51 -0.90 2.14
CA ASP A 121 18.73 -1.07 1.33
C ASP A 121 19.57 -2.27 1.79
N ASN A 122 19.77 -2.41 3.11
CA ASN A 122 20.57 -3.48 3.70
C ASN A 122 20.01 -4.88 3.38
N ILE A 123 18.68 -5.01 3.33
CA ILE A 123 18.01 -6.27 2.98
C ILE A 123 17.82 -6.46 1.47
N GLY A 124 18.29 -5.51 0.65
CA GLY A 124 18.28 -5.59 -0.81
C GLY A 124 16.95 -5.19 -1.45
N TRP A 125 16.24 -4.22 -0.86
CA TRP A 125 15.01 -3.61 -1.38
C TRP A 125 15.23 -2.12 -1.75
N PRO A 126 16.08 -1.84 -2.75
CA PRO A 126 16.49 -0.47 -3.07
C PRO A 126 15.36 0.39 -3.66
N ILE A 127 14.38 -0.20 -4.36
CA ILE A 127 13.25 0.56 -4.90
C ILE A 127 12.30 0.96 -3.78
N ALA A 128 12.00 0.05 -2.85
CA ALA A 128 11.22 0.36 -1.66
C ALA A 128 11.88 1.45 -0.82
N ALA A 129 13.20 1.36 -0.60
CA ALA A 129 13.97 2.37 0.10
C ALA A 129 13.88 3.75 -0.57
N LYS A 130 13.97 3.78 -1.91
CA LYS A 130 13.85 5.02 -2.69
C LYS A 130 12.46 5.66 -2.57
N ILE A 131 11.40 4.86 -2.68
CA ILE A 131 10.01 5.33 -2.54
C ILE A 131 9.74 5.82 -1.10
N ALA A 132 10.22 5.10 -0.08
CA ALA A 132 10.09 5.51 1.32
C ALA A 132 10.82 6.85 1.58
N ARG A 133 12.03 7.04 1.05
CA ARG A 133 12.76 8.33 1.11
C ARG A 133 11.98 9.45 0.46
N GLN A 134 11.38 9.20 -0.70
CA GLN A 134 10.55 10.18 -1.38
C GLN A 134 9.34 10.58 -0.54
N TRP A 135 8.69 9.63 0.12
CA TRP A 135 7.58 9.92 1.04
C TRP A 135 8.03 10.86 2.16
N PHE A 136 9.12 10.53 2.89
CA PHE A 136 9.66 11.38 3.95
C PHE A 136 10.09 12.77 3.44
N ALA A 137 10.65 12.83 2.24
CA ALA A 137 11.08 14.07 1.61
C ALA A 137 9.92 14.89 1.00
N SER A 138 8.71 14.35 0.89
CA SER A 138 7.58 15.06 0.28
C SER A 138 6.90 16.03 1.26
N PRO A 139 6.29 17.13 0.77
CA PRO A 139 5.40 17.95 1.58
C PRO A 139 4.28 17.12 2.21
N LYS A 140 3.79 17.50 3.40
CA LYS A 140 2.65 16.83 4.03
C LYS A 140 1.48 16.76 3.05
N HIS A 141 1.04 15.54 2.78
CA HIS A 141 -0.09 15.27 1.90
C HIS A 141 -0.72 13.93 2.32
N ILE A 142 -2.05 13.90 2.34
CA ILE A 142 -2.83 12.71 2.69
C ILE A 142 -3.66 12.33 1.48
N TYR A 143 -3.53 11.09 1.04
CA TYR A 143 -4.35 10.58 -0.05
C TYR A 143 -5.84 10.58 0.35
N ASN A 144 -6.71 11.05 -0.54
CA ASN A 144 -8.13 11.26 -0.23
C ASN A 144 -9.02 10.05 -0.56
N ASP A 145 -8.42 8.88 -0.79
CA ASP A 145 -9.09 7.62 -1.17
C ASP A 145 -9.94 7.71 -2.46
N ARG A 146 -9.68 8.71 -3.32
CA ARG A 146 -10.31 8.85 -4.63
C ARG A 146 -9.28 8.54 -5.73
N PRO A 147 -9.34 7.34 -6.36
CA PRO A 147 -8.31 6.86 -7.29
C PRO A 147 -8.06 7.72 -8.53
N ASN A 148 -9.04 8.55 -8.89
CA ASN A 148 -8.99 9.42 -10.07
C ASN A 148 -8.97 10.91 -9.69
N SER A 149 -8.76 11.26 -8.42
CA SER A 149 -8.59 12.66 -8.02
C SER A 149 -7.19 13.17 -8.38
N ILE A 150 -7.01 14.50 -8.32
CA ILE A 150 -5.68 15.10 -8.51
C ILE A 150 -4.86 14.80 -7.24
N GLN A 151 -3.68 14.22 -7.43
CA GLN A 151 -2.76 13.79 -6.39
C GLN A 151 -1.33 14.05 -6.86
N PRO A 152 -0.34 14.19 -5.96
CA PRO A 152 1.06 14.07 -6.33
C PRO A 152 1.30 12.72 -7.04
N ILE A 153 2.12 12.71 -8.09
CA ILE A 153 2.37 11.51 -8.91
C ILE A 153 3.87 11.23 -8.94
N ASP A 154 4.22 9.96 -8.78
CA ASP A 154 5.49 9.39 -9.21
C ASP A 154 5.27 8.50 -10.43
N ASP A 155 5.78 8.92 -11.59
CA ASP A 155 5.74 8.14 -12.82
C ASP A 155 7.13 7.74 -13.34
N ALA A 156 8.16 7.93 -12.51
CA ALA A 156 9.57 7.87 -12.91
C ALA A 156 10.40 6.86 -12.12
N THR A 157 10.02 6.56 -10.88
CA THR A 157 10.84 5.70 -10.01
C THR A 157 10.83 4.25 -10.45
N LEU A 158 9.69 3.73 -10.91
CA LEU A 158 9.55 2.31 -11.21
C LEU A 158 8.93 2.05 -12.59
N THR A 159 9.23 0.87 -13.13
CA THR A 159 8.77 0.48 -14.47
C THR A 159 7.98 -0.82 -14.41
N LEU A 160 6.99 -0.98 -15.30
CA LEU A 160 6.28 -2.24 -15.43
C LEU A 160 7.24 -3.41 -15.68
N LYS A 161 8.26 -3.22 -16.54
CA LYS A 161 9.28 -4.25 -16.82
C LYS A 161 10.03 -4.71 -15.56
N TRP A 162 10.24 -3.83 -14.59
CA TRP A 162 10.85 -4.21 -13.32
C TRP A 162 9.88 -5.05 -12.48
N ALA A 163 8.62 -4.64 -12.36
CA ALA A 163 7.59 -5.37 -11.61
C ALA A 163 7.35 -6.79 -12.17
N LEU A 164 7.41 -6.96 -13.50
CA LEU A 164 7.24 -8.27 -14.16
C LEU A 164 8.32 -9.31 -13.80
N LYS A 165 9.43 -8.92 -13.14
CA LYS A 165 10.50 -9.85 -12.75
C LYS A 165 10.20 -10.63 -11.48
N TYR A 166 9.14 -10.27 -10.76
CA TYR A 166 8.85 -10.80 -9.43
C TYR A 166 7.66 -11.77 -9.47
N GLY A 167 7.76 -12.82 -8.66
CA GLY A 167 6.70 -13.80 -8.41
C GLY A 167 5.94 -14.23 -9.66
N SER A 168 4.61 -14.20 -9.58
CA SER A 168 3.71 -14.52 -10.70
C SER A 168 3.16 -13.28 -11.41
N VAL A 169 3.80 -12.12 -11.26
CA VAL A 169 3.32 -10.86 -11.88
C VAL A 169 3.34 -10.95 -13.40
N ALA A 170 4.36 -11.59 -14.01
CA ALA A 170 4.42 -11.81 -15.45
C ALA A 170 3.27 -12.69 -15.97
N GLU A 171 2.91 -13.74 -15.23
CA GLU A 171 1.77 -14.62 -15.54
C GLU A 171 0.46 -13.82 -15.51
N LYS A 172 0.23 -13.04 -14.44
CA LYS A 172 -0.95 -12.17 -14.33
C LYS A 172 -1.00 -11.09 -15.41
N PHE A 173 0.14 -10.55 -15.80
CA PHE A 173 0.24 -9.63 -16.92
C PHE A 173 -0.17 -10.29 -18.25
N ASN A 174 0.25 -11.54 -18.48
CA ASN A 174 -0.14 -12.27 -19.68
C ASN A 174 -1.65 -12.59 -19.69
N GLU A 175 -2.23 -13.01 -18.56
CA GLU A 175 -3.68 -13.19 -18.41
C GLU A 175 -4.45 -11.91 -18.80
N LEU A 176 -3.95 -10.74 -18.40
CA LEU A 176 -4.57 -9.46 -18.76
C LEU A 176 -4.62 -9.29 -20.29
N ILE A 177 -3.49 -9.47 -20.97
CA ILE A 177 -3.32 -9.15 -22.39
C ILE A 177 -3.86 -10.22 -23.32
N GLU A 178 -3.81 -11.49 -22.93
CA GLU A 178 -4.24 -12.59 -23.76
C GLU A 178 -5.73 -12.93 -23.58
N GLU A 179 -6.32 -12.60 -22.42
CA GLU A 179 -7.68 -13.00 -22.09
C GLU A 179 -8.56 -11.82 -21.65
N LYS A 180 -8.18 -11.10 -20.58
CA LYS A 180 -9.12 -10.17 -19.91
C LYS A 180 -9.51 -8.95 -20.74
N ILE A 181 -8.63 -8.46 -21.61
CA ILE A 181 -8.96 -7.37 -22.53
C ILE A 181 -10.04 -7.75 -23.56
N TYR A 182 -10.28 -9.05 -23.79
CA TYR A 182 -11.34 -9.55 -24.69
C TYR A 182 -12.66 -9.85 -23.96
N SER A 183 -12.74 -9.60 -22.65
CA SER A 183 -13.99 -9.76 -21.90
C SER A 183 -15.08 -8.81 -22.40
N GLU A 184 -16.35 -9.21 -22.29
CA GLU A 184 -17.50 -8.40 -22.70
C GLU A 184 -17.50 -7.01 -22.04
N LYS A 185 -17.12 -6.93 -20.76
CA LYS A 185 -17.02 -5.66 -20.01
C LYS A 185 -15.95 -4.74 -20.59
N ALA A 186 -14.78 -5.27 -20.93
CA ALA A 186 -13.70 -4.50 -21.54
C ALA A 186 -14.11 -4.00 -22.93
N ILE A 187 -14.74 -4.87 -23.74
CA ILE A 187 -15.24 -4.53 -25.07
C ILE A 187 -16.34 -3.46 -25.00
N ALA A 188 -17.29 -3.56 -24.05
CA ALA A 188 -18.34 -2.58 -23.87
C ALA A 188 -17.77 -1.20 -23.45
N GLY A 189 -16.82 -1.19 -22.51
CA GLY A 189 -16.11 0.03 -22.11
C GLY A 189 -15.33 0.67 -23.25
N ALA A 190 -14.66 -0.17 -24.06
CA ALA A 190 -13.94 0.29 -25.24
C ALA A 190 -14.88 0.84 -26.31
N ARG A 191 -16.01 0.17 -26.59
CA ARG A 191 -17.05 0.63 -27.53
C ARG A 191 -17.51 2.04 -27.17
N HIS A 192 -17.84 2.29 -25.91
CA HIS A 192 -18.31 3.60 -25.47
C HIS A 192 -17.27 4.70 -25.73
N LYS A 193 -16.02 4.46 -25.35
CA LYS A 193 -14.90 5.41 -25.50
C LYS A 193 -14.55 5.68 -26.96
N ILE A 194 -14.49 4.62 -27.77
CA ILE A 194 -14.22 4.72 -29.21
C ILE A 194 -15.35 5.42 -29.93
N LEU A 195 -16.61 5.04 -29.68
CA LEU A 195 -17.77 5.65 -30.32
C LEU A 195 -17.79 7.16 -30.08
N LYS A 196 -17.55 7.61 -28.84
CA LYS A 196 -17.45 9.04 -28.52
C LYS A 196 -16.38 9.73 -29.37
N ARG A 197 -15.18 9.15 -29.47
CA ARG A 197 -14.07 9.74 -30.26
C ARG A 197 -14.35 9.75 -31.76
N VAL A 198 -14.86 8.63 -32.29
CA VAL A 198 -15.18 8.47 -33.71
C VAL A 198 -16.33 9.38 -34.11
N LYS A 199 -17.37 9.51 -33.27
CA LYS A 199 -18.47 10.44 -33.51
C LYS A 199 -18.00 11.89 -33.58
N ASN A 200 -17.17 12.35 -32.63
CA ASN A 200 -16.63 13.71 -32.68
C ASN A 200 -15.83 13.96 -33.98
N LYS A 201 -14.96 13.02 -34.36
CA LYS A 201 -14.23 13.10 -35.64
C LYS A 201 -15.16 13.08 -36.86
N PHE A 202 -16.19 12.24 -36.82
CA PHE A 202 -17.17 12.15 -37.90
C PHE A 202 -17.91 13.48 -38.05
N ASP A 203 -18.38 14.07 -36.96
CA ASP A 203 -19.10 15.34 -36.92
C ASP A 203 -18.24 16.49 -37.47
N GLU A 204 -16.96 16.56 -37.10
CA GLU A 204 -15.99 17.54 -37.60
C GLU A 204 -15.59 17.30 -39.07
N SER A 205 -15.69 16.07 -39.57
CA SER A 205 -15.31 15.70 -40.94
C SER A 205 -16.44 15.88 -41.93
N ARG A 206 -16.14 16.42 -43.12
CA ARG A 206 -17.10 16.51 -44.24
C ARG A 206 -17.30 15.20 -45.00
N SER A 207 -16.31 14.30 -44.98
CA SER A 207 -16.27 13.13 -45.88
C SER A 207 -16.24 11.78 -45.15
N ALA A 208 -16.24 11.81 -43.81
CA ALA A 208 -16.01 10.65 -42.95
C ALA A 208 -14.69 9.92 -43.26
N ALA A 209 -13.71 10.61 -43.84
CA ALA A 209 -12.38 10.08 -44.07
C ALA A 209 -11.55 10.11 -42.78
N ASN A 210 -10.71 9.08 -42.59
CA ASN A 210 -9.71 8.98 -41.51
C ASN A 210 -10.27 9.11 -40.08
N LEU A 211 -11.18 8.20 -39.73
CA LEU A 211 -11.73 8.11 -38.37
C LEU A 211 -10.82 7.35 -37.39
N SER A 212 -9.79 6.64 -37.88
CA SER A 212 -8.75 5.98 -37.09
C SER A 212 -7.99 6.97 -36.19
N PHE A 213 -7.46 6.50 -35.05
CA PHE A 213 -6.72 7.36 -34.12
C PHE A 213 -5.73 6.57 -33.25
N ASP A 214 -4.75 7.29 -32.72
CA ASP A 214 -3.78 6.82 -31.71
C ASP A 214 -3.93 7.64 -30.45
N THR A 215 -3.89 6.98 -29.28
CA THR A 215 -3.99 7.62 -27.97
C THR A 215 -2.68 8.17 -27.40
N ALA A 216 -1.54 7.95 -28.07
CA ALA A 216 -0.22 8.43 -27.66
C ALA A 216 -0.18 9.93 -27.28
N PRO A 217 -0.84 10.86 -27.99
CA PRO A 217 -0.78 12.29 -27.67
C PRO A 217 -1.32 12.65 -26.28
N TRP A 218 -2.16 11.81 -25.65
CA TRP A 218 -2.73 12.07 -24.32
C TRP A 218 -1.90 11.52 -23.16
N ILE A 219 -0.84 10.75 -23.42
CA ILE A 219 -0.03 10.11 -22.38
C ILE A 219 0.67 11.14 -21.46
N GLY A 220 0.90 12.36 -21.95
CA GLY A 220 1.55 13.44 -21.18
C GLY A 220 0.83 13.78 -19.86
N ASP A 221 -0.49 13.64 -19.81
CA ASP A 221 -1.26 13.64 -18.56
C ASP A 221 -1.69 12.20 -18.24
N ILE A 222 -0.84 11.47 -17.52
CA ILE A 222 -1.05 10.05 -17.25
C ILE A 222 -2.33 9.76 -16.46
N ARG A 223 -2.76 10.71 -15.60
CA ARG A 223 -4.00 10.58 -14.84
C ARG A 223 -5.20 10.71 -15.77
N GLN A 224 -5.23 11.74 -16.61
CA GLN A 224 -6.33 11.95 -17.55
C GLN A 224 -6.36 10.85 -18.62
N PHE A 225 -5.19 10.41 -19.10
CA PHE A 225 -5.05 9.25 -19.97
C PHE A 225 -5.67 7.99 -19.36
N HIS A 226 -5.39 7.72 -18.08
CA HIS A 226 -5.99 6.60 -17.36
C HIS A 226 -7.52 6.69 -17.32
N ILE A 227 -8.08 7.84 -16.96
CA ILE A 227 -9.52 8.05 -16.89
C ILE A 227 -10.16 7.82 -18.27
N ASP A 228 -9.60 8.45 -19.30
CA ASP A 228 -10.19 8.49 -20.62
C ASP A 228 -10.03 7.19 -21.40
N TRP A 229 -8.94 6.44 -21.21
CA TRP A 229 -8.58 5.35 -22.11
C TRP A 229 -8.46 3.97 -21.46
N GLN A 230 -8.40 3.84 -20.12
CA GLN A 230 -8.37 2.51 -19.49
C GLN A 230 -9.66 1.73 -19.79
N ILE A 231 -9.54 0.44 -20.07
CA ILE A 231 -10.68 -0.45 -20.38
C ILE A 231 -10.70 -1.73 -19.54
N GLN A 232 -9.55 -2.12 -18.97
CA GLN A 232 -9.43 -3.33 -18.17
C GLN A 232 -8.26 -3.21 -17.19
N PHE A 233 -8.31 -3.98 -16.11
CA PHE A 233 -7.21 -4.14 -15.19
C PHE A 233 -7.05 -5.58 -14.70
N GLN A 234 -5.87 -5.85 -14.15
CA GLN A 234 -5.53 -7.05 -13.43
C GLN A 234 -5.03 -6.65 -12.04
N ALA A 235 -5.73 -7.12 -11.01
CA ALA A 235 -5.25 -7.00 -9.64
C ALA A 235 -4.08 -7.96 -9.41
N ILE A 236 -3.03 -7.43 -8.78
CA ILE A 236 -1.85 -8.15 -8.34
C ILE A 236 -1.88 -8.11 -6.81
N SER A 237 -2.13 -9.26 -6.19
CA SER A 237 -2.10 -9.36 -4.74
C SER A 237 -0.66 -9.48 -4.25
N THR A 238 -0.45 -9.19 -2.97
CA THR A 238 0.83 -9.39 -2.27
C THR A 238 1.41 -10.79 -2.50
N SER A 239 0.58 -11.84 -2.56
CA SER A 239 1.04 -13.20 -2.87
C SER A 239 1.67 -13.35 -4.25
N ASN A 240 1.23 -12.56 -5.24
CA ASN A 240 1.80 -12.58 -6.58
C ASN A 240 3.18 -11.92 -6.64
N THR A 241 3.53 -11.07 -5.65
CA THR A 241 4.81 -10.34 -5.62
C THR A 241 5.89 -11.09 -4.84
N LEU A 242 5.55 -12.21 -4.19
CA LEU A 242 6.48 -13.02 -3.41
C LEU A 242 7.43 -13.83 -4.30
N ASP A 243 8.62 -14.09 -3.79
CA ASP A 243 9.53 -15.11 -4.32
C ASP A 243 9.45 -16.36 -3.43
N GLY A 244 8.66 -17.35 -3.85
CA GLY A 244 8.22 -18.43 -2.99
C GLY A 244 7.30 -17.91 -1.88
N LEU A 245 7.80 -17.86 -0.64
CA LEU A 245 7.12 -17.19 0.48
C LEU A 245 7.75 -15.84 0.81
N SER A 246 8.93 -15.51 0.27
CA SER A 246 9.71 -14.34 0.67
C SER A 246 9.14 -13.02 0.18
N LEU A 247 9.12 -12.01 1.06
CA LEU A 247 8.83 -10.63 0.64
C LEU A 247 9.96 -10.13 -0.28
N THR A 248 9.58 -9.37 -1.28
CA THR A 248 10.51 -8.84 -2.28
C THR A 248 10.54 -7.32 -2.23
N ASP A 249 11.48 -6.73 -2.97
CA ASP A 249 11.52 -5.28 -3.18
C ASP A 249 10.19 -4.77 -3.76
N LEU A 250 9.55 -5.54 -4.65
CA LEU A 250 8.22 -5.23 -5.16
C LEU A 250 7.16 -5.27 -4.05
N THR A 251 7.18 -6.29 -3.19
CA THR A 251 6.24 -6.38 -2.08
C THR A 251 6.38 -5.19 -1.13
N ALA A 252 7.62 -4.80 -0.83
CA ALA A 252 7.91 -3.67 0.05
C ALA A 252 7.58 -2.30 -0.59
N THR A 253 7.57 -2.24 -1.92
CA THR A 253 7.26 -1.00 -2.67
C THR A 253 5.76 -0.80 -2.85
N LEU A 254 5.04 -1.84 -3.30
CA LEU A 254 3.65 -1.71 -3.77
C LEU A 254 2.66 -2.61 -3.04
N GLY A 255 3.13 -3.63 -2.31
CA GLY A 255 2.28 -4.70 -1.75
C GLY A 255 1.28 -5.25 -2.78
N SER A 256 0.04 -4.76 -2.73
CA SER A 256 -0.98 -5.05 -3.74
C SER A 256 -1.26 -3.85 -4.64
N PHE A 257 -1.25 -4.08 -5.95
CA PHE A 257 -1.41 -3.04 -6.96
C PHE A 257 -2.20 -3.54 -8.17
N ASN A 258 -2.46 -2.65 -9.13
CA ASN A 258 -3.16 -3.01 -10.36
C ASN A 258 -2.30 -2.74 -11.59
N ILE A 259 -2.35 -3.65 -12.55
CA ILE A 259 -1.89 -3.44 -13.92
C ILE A 259 -3.09 -3.11 -14.78
N TYR A 260 -3.05 -2.01 -15.52
CA TYR A 260 -4.11 -1.53 -16.38
C TYR A 260 -3.77 -1.74 -17.85
N ALA A 261 -4.82 -1.94 -18.64
CA ALA A 261 -4.80 -1.88 -20.09
C ALA A 261 -5.66 -0.70 -20.56
N ALA A 262 -5.11 0.11 -21.46
CA ALA A 262 -5.77 1.24 -22.09
C ALA A 262 -5.73 1.13 -23.61
N ILE A 263 -6.69 1.74 -24.29
CA ILE A 263 -6.75 1.79 -25.75
C ILE A 263 -5.48 2.47 -26.28
N GLY A 264 -4.82 1.85 -27.26
CA GLY A 264 -3.65 2.41 -27.94
C GLY A 264 -4.00 2.91 -29.33
N VAL A 265 -3.90 2.03 -30.33
CA VAL A 265 -4.18 2.35 -31.73
C VAL A 265 -5.51 1.73 -32.14
N VAL A 266 -6.36 2.54 -32.78
CA VAL A 266 -7.66 2.14 -33.29
C VAL A 266 -7.74 2.42 -34.78
N GLU A 267 -7.97 1.37 -35.55
CA GLU A 267 -8.25 1.46 -36.99
C GLU A 267 -9.76 1.40 -37.20
N VAL A 268 -10.32 2.31 -38.00
CA VAL A 268 -11.77 2.39 -38.24
C VAL A 268 -12.05 2.19 -39.72
N ALA A 269 -12.77 1.11 -40.03
CA ALA A 269 -13.36 0.87 -41.34
C ALA A 269 -14.78 1.45 -41.38
N VAL A 270 -15.16 2.06 -42.49
CA VAL A 270 -16.48 2.68 -42.67
C VAL A 270 -17.14 2.21 -43.95
N GLU A 271 -18.42 1.85 -43.85
CA GLU A 271 -19.31 1.62 -44.99
C GLU A 271 -20.24 2.82 -45.11
N LYS A 272 -20.22 3.49 -46.27
CA LYS A 272 -20.95 4.74 -46.51
C LYS A 272 -22.23 4.46 -47.26
N PHE A 273 -23.32 5.10 -46.84
CA PHE A 273 -24.61 4.98 -47.51
C PHE A 273 -25.47 6.22 -47.29
N TYR A 274 -26.51 6.38 -48.11
CA TYR A 274 -27.53 7.41 -47.92
C TYR A 274 -28.84 6.75 -47.49
N LYS A 275 -29.47 7.29 -46.45
CA LYS A 275 -30.86 7.02 -46.12
C LYS A 275 -31.73 8.06 -46.82
N TYR A 276 -32.74 7.62 -47.55
CA TYR A 276 -33.68 8.48 -48.26
C TYR A 276 -35.03 8.46 -47.55
N ASP A 277 -35.62 9.63 -47.40
CA ASP A 277 -37.00 9.82 -46.95
C ASP A 277 -37.76 10.52 -48.08
N ASP A 278 -38.50 9.72 -48.86
CA ASP A 278 -39.24 10.19 -50.02
C ASP A 278 -40.42 11.10 -49.64
N GLN A 279 -40.99 10.93 -48.43
CA GLN A 279 -42.10 11.75 -47.96
C GLN A 279 -41.62 13.15 -47.58
N ALA A 280 -40.53 13.23 -46.83
CA ALA A 280 -39.90 14.49 -46.45
C ALA A 280 -39.04 15.10 -47.56
N ARG A 281 -38.79 14.35 -48.65
CA ARG A 281 -37.83 14.70 -49.72
C ARG A 281 -36.44 15.04 -49.18
N THR A 282 -35.94 14.21 -48.27
CA THR A 282 -34.61 14.39 -47.68
C THR A 282 -33.70 13.19 -47.89
N LYS A 283 -32.39 13.44 -47.91
CA LYS A 283 -31.33 12.44 -47.90
C LYS A 283 -30.44 12.65 -46.69
N THR A 284 -29.98 11.57 -46.09
CA THR A 284 -29.11 11.58 -44.92
C THR A 284 -27.88 10.74 -45.18
N PHE A 285 -26.70 11.35 -45.12
CA PHE A 285 -25.43 10.63 -45.22
C PHE A 285 -25.14 9.89 -43.92
N CYS A 286 -25.03 8.56 -43.99
CA CYS A 286 -24.77 7.69 -42.86
C CYS A 286 -23.54 6.80 -43.11
N VAL A 287 -22.93 6.35 -42.02
CA VAL A 287 -21.84 5.38 -42.04
C VAL A 287 -22.06 4.31 -40.98
N ASP A 288 -21.81 3.07 -41.38
CA ASP A 288 -21.61 1.97 -40.45
C ASP A 288 -20.11 1.82 -40.21
N ALA A 289 -19.69 1.97 -38.96
CA ALA A 289 -18.27 1.96 -38.60
C ALA A 289 -17.92 0.69 -37.83
N THR A 290 -16.79 0.07 -38.18
CA THR A 290 -16.19 -1.03 -37.42
C THR A 290 -14.81 -0.60 -36.95
N ALA A 291 -14.59 -0.61 -35.65
CA ALA A 291 -13.31 -0.29 -35.04
C ALA A 291 -12.53 -1.56 -34.70
N ALA A 292 -11.23 -1.55 -34.99
CA ALA A 292 -10.28 -2.57 -34.61
C ALA A 292 -9.23 -1.95 -33.69
N ILE A 293 -9.19 -2.39 -32.43
CA ILE A 293 -8.09 -2.02 -31.53
C ILE A 293 -6.90 -2.92 -31.87
N THR A 294 -5.84 -2.35 -32.42
CA THR A 294 -4.65 -3.10 -32.87
C THR A 294 -3.53 -3.06 -31.84
N CYS A 295 -3.47 -2.01 -31.04
CA CYS A 295 -2.51 -1.86 -29.94
C CYS A 295 -3.21 -1.41 -28.66
N VAL A 296 -2.68 -1.85 -27.52
CA VAL A 296 -3.05 -1.38 -26.19
C VAL A 296 -1.84 -0.84 -25.45
N TYR A 297 -2.06 0.12 -24.57
CA TYR A 297 -1.06 0.54 -23.59
C TYR A 297 -1.24 -0.24 -22.28
N THR A 298 -0.14 -0.65 -21.67
CA THR A 298 -0.15 -1.22 -20.31
C THR A 298 0.73 -0.42 -19.37
N TYR A 299 0.30 -0.34 -18.12
CA TYR A 299 1.01 0.33 -17.05
C TYR A 299 0.50 -0.18 -15.71
N LEU A 300 1.33 -0.10 -14.68
CA LEU A 300 0.86 -0.22 -13.30
C LEU A 300 0.38 1.12 -12.79
N LYS A 301 -0.56 1.06 -11.85
CA LYS A 301 -0.96 2.19 -11.03
C LYS A 301 -1.26 1.68 -9.62
N ASP A 302 -0.76 2.43 -8.64
CA ASP A 302 -1.01 2.19 -7.23
C ASP A 302 -1.04 3.51 -6.45
N ASN A 303 -1.44 3.47 -5.19
CA ASN A 303 -1.27 4.58 -4.27
C ASN A 303 -0.28 4.18 -3.17
N TYR A 304 0.69 5.05 -2.90
CA TYR A 304 1.61 4.90 -1.78
C TYR A 304 1.11 5.79 -0.65
N SER A 305 0.32 5.19 0.25
CA SER A 305 -0.32 5.89 1.36
C SER A 305 -0.28 5.08 2.65
N PHE A 306 -0.30 5.79 3.77
CA PHE A 306 -0.36 5.21 5.12
C PHE A 306 -1.67 5.60 5.81
N ASN A 307 -2.78 5.45 5.08
CA ASN A 307 -4.13 5.65 5.59
C ASN A 307 -4.62 4.40 6.31
N ASP A 308 -5.21 4.59 7.49
CA ASP A 308 -5.89 3.51 8.20
C ASP A 308 -7.36 3.40 7.79
N LYS A 309 -7.94 2.24 8.07
CA LYS A 309 -9.39 2.07 7.92
C LYS A 309 -10.10 2.82 9.03
N ASN A 310 -11.31 3.28 8.74
CA ASN A 310 -12.18 3.93 9.74
C ASN A 310 -12.74 2.95 10.81
N ASP A 311 -12.08 1.81 11.03
CA ASP A 311 -12.42 0.81 12.05
C ASP A 311 -11.59 0.96 13.35
N GLY A 312 -10.71 1.97 13.40
CA GLY A 312 -9.88 2.27 14.57
C GLY A 312 -8.65 1.38 14.71
N SER A 313 -8.40 0.47 13.76
CA SER A 313 -7.20 -0.36 13.73
C SER A 313 -6.13 0.24 12.82
N SER A 314 -4.88 0.28 13.31
CA SER A 314 -3.75 0.72 12.49
C SER A 314 -3.06 -0.46 11.84
N GLN A 315 -2.73 -0.32 10.57
CA GLN A 315 -2.14 -1.41 9.83
C GLN A 315 -0.68 -1.66 10.24
N TYR A 316 -0.35 -2.92 10.55
CA TYR A 316 1.03 -3.34 10.83
C TYR A 316 1.89 -3.44 9.57
N LEU A 317 3.12 -2.95 9.68
CA LEU A 317 4.10 -2.84 8.60
C LEU A 317 5.39 -3.62 8.88
N GLY A 318 5.46 -4.36 9.99
CA GLY A 318 6.63 -5.14 10.37
C GLY A 318 7.24 -4.69 11.70
N HIS A 319 8.15 -5.50 12.22
CA HIS A 319 9.06 -5.12 13.28
C HIS A 319 10.40 -4.79 12.65
N TRP A 320 10.90 -3.57 12.86
CA TRP A 320 12.05 -3.03 12.16
C TRP A 320 13.19 -2.68 13.12
N ASN A 321 14.41 -2.81 12.63
CA ASN A 321 15.56 -2.15 13.23
C ASN A 321 16.39 -1.48 12.12
N LYS A 322 17.57 -0.94 12.45
CA LYS A 322 18.41 -0.21 11.49
C LYS A 322 18.98 -1.07 10.35
N ASN A 323 18.94 -2.40 10.49
CA ASN A 323 19.61 -3.34 9.60
C ASN A 323 18.64 -4.25 8.82
N ASP A 324 17.50 -4.59 9.40
CA ASP A 324 16.62 -5.64 8.89
C ASP A 324 15.17 -5.49 9.41
N MET A 325 14.27 -6.36 8.94
CA MET A 325 12.88 -6.47 9.34
C MET A 325 12.48 -7.92 9.64
N ILE A 326 11.60 -8.10 10.62
CA ILE A 326 10.95 -9.37 10.94
C ILE A 326 9.43 -9.23 10.98
N LEU A 327 8.73 -10.34 10.81
CA LEU A 327 7.28 -10.43 10.92
C LEU A 327 6.89 -11.22 12.16
N SER A 328 5.89 -10.75 12.91
CA SER A 328 5.34 -11.47 14.06
C SER A 328 4.52 -12.69 13.61
N TYR A 329 4.51 -13.75 14.40
CA TYR A 329 3.79 -14.99 14.09
C TYR A 329 2.28 -14.81 13.92
N SER A 330 1.61 -14.00 14.73
CA SER A 330 0.17 -13.77 14.59
C SER A 330 -0.20 -13.11 13.26
N ALA A 331 0.67 -12.24 12.73
CA ALA A 331 0.51 -11.66 11.40
C ALA A 331 0.70 -12.70 10.28
N VAL A 332 1.52 -13.73 10.50
CA VAL A 332 1.83 -14.74 9.48
C VAL A 332 0.91 -15.97 9.60
N VAL A 333 0.36 -16.31 10.77
CA VAL A 333 -0.58 -17.43 10.95
C VAL A 333 -2.00 -17.12 10.53
N SER A 334 -2.45 -15.86 10.63
CA SER A 334 -3.69 -15.43 9.95
C SER A 334 -3.61 -15.64 8.41
N ASP A 335 -2.40 -15.84 7.88
CA ASP A 335 -2.06 -15.75 6.48
C ASP A 335 -1.59 -17.11 5.88
N LEU A 336 -0.88 -17.94 6.66
CA LEU A 336 -0.36 -19.24 6.21
C LEU A 336 -1.39 -20.38 6.20
N VAL A 337 -2.49 -20.27 6.95
CA VAL A 337 -3.55 -21.32 6.98
C VAL A 337 -4.28 -21.43 5.62
N ASP A 338 -4.13 -20.43 4.74
CA ASP A 338 -4.69 -20.41 3.38
C ASP A 338 -3.70 -20.86 2.29
N GLY A 339 -2.55 -21.44 2.68
CA GLY A 339 -1.65 -22.20 1.83
C GLY A 339 -0.91 -21.45 0.72
N LYS A 340 -1.10 -20.12 0.56
CA LYS A 340 -0.42 -19.32 -0.49
C LYS A 340 -0.52 -17.79 -0.36
N LYS A 341 -0.97 -17.22 0.77
CA LYS A 341 -1.25 -15.77 0.86
C LYS A 341 -0.55 -15.14 2.06
N ILE A 342 0.41 -14.24 1.83
CA ILE A 342 0.85 -13.30 2.87
C ILE A 342 0.04 -12.02 2.69
N HIS A 343 -0.67 -11.59 3.73
CA HIS A 343 -1.46 -10.36 3.78
C HIS A 343 -0.67 -9.23 4.45
N THR A 344 0.49 -8.87 3.89
CA THR A 344 1.06 -7.54 4.16
C THR A 344 0.37 -6.51 3.27
N ARG A 345 -0.35 -5.57 3.88
CA ARG A 345 -1.10 -4.51 3.18
C ARG A 345 -0.21 -3.30 2.85
N MET A 346 0.90 -3.48 2.17
CA MET A 346 1.63 -2.29 1.69
C MET A 346 0.82 -1.67 0.53
N GLY A 347 0.39 -0.41 0.66
CA GLY A 347 -0.54 0.26 -0.28
C GLY A 347 -2.03 0.13 0.11
N SER A 348 -2.90 1.05 -0.36
CA SER A 348 -4.32 1.12 0.06
C SER A 348 -5.33 0.52 -0.94
N THR A 349 -4.91 -0.39 -1.82
CA THR A 349 -5.90 -1.09 -2.65
C THR A 349 -6.81 -1.98 -1.79
N PRO A 350 -8.14 -1.85 -1.88
CA PRO A 350 -9.05 -2.73 -1.16
C PRO A 350 -8.98 -4.11 -1.81
N ILE A 351 -8.25 -5.03 -1.18
CA ILE A 351 -8.43 -6.46 -1.42
C ILE A 351 -9.76 -6.84 -0.78
N THR A 352 -10.55 -7.66 -1.46
CA THR A 352 -11.70 -8.36 -0.86
C THR A 352 -11.23 -9.07 0.41
N GLU A 353 -11.53 -8.47 1.56
CA GLU A 353 -11.32 -9.09 2.85
C GLU A 353 -12.22 -10.32 2.92
N THR A 354 -11.64 -11.52 2.92
CA THR A 354 -12.22 -12.58 3.71
C THR A 354 -12.09 -12.16 5.16
N LYS A 355 -13.10 -11.45 5.68
CA LYS A 355 -13.26 -11.24 7.12
C LYS A 355 -13.41 -12.63 7.75
N ILE A 356 -12.36 -13.09 8.41
CA ILE A 356 -12.50 -14.21 9.35
C ILE A 356 -12.14 -13.64 10.72
N ASN A 357 -13.14 -13.63 11.59
CA ASN A 357 -13.01 -13.28 12.99
C ASN A 357 -12.35 -14.48 13.69
N TRP A 358 -11.12 -14.36 14.18
CA TRP A 358 -10.40 -15.45 14.83
C TRP A 358 -10.26 -15.19 16.34
N ASP A 359 -11.31 -15.55 17.08
CA ASP A 359 -11.36 -15.55 18.56
C ASP A 359 -10.48 -16.66 19.21
N TYR A 360 -9.67 -17.39 18.43
CA TYR A 360 -8.95 -18.60 18.87
C TYR A 360 -7.42 -18.50 18.89
N LEU A 361 -6.83 -17.34 18.57
CA LEU A 361 -5.41 -17.07 18.82
C LEU A 361 -5.26 -16.17 20.05
N PRO A 362 -4.63 -16.62 21.15
CA PRO A 362 -4.37 -15.76 22.29
C PRO A 362 -3.29 -14.74 21.91
N GLY A 363 -3.69 -13.48 21.74
CA GLY A 363 -2.79 -12.33 21.58
C GLY A 363 -3.12 -11.49 20.37
N GLY A 364 -3.55 -10.25 20.59
CA GLY A 364 -3.69 -9.24 19.54
C GLY A 364 -2.37 -8.92 18.83
N GLN A 365 -2.41 -7.95 17.93
CA GLN A 365 -1.23 -7.43 17.24
C GLN A 365 -0.15 -7.06 18.27
N LEU A 366 1.07 -7.56 18.09
CA LEU A 366 2.14 -7.31 19.03
C LEU A 366 2.62 -5.85 18.90
N ASP A 367 2.13 -5.00 19.79
CA ASP A 367 2.51 -3.59 19.89
C ASP A 367 3.70 -3.37 20.84
N LYS A 368 4.63 -4.33 20.89
CA LYS A 368 5.79 -4.29 21.77
C LYS A 368 7.07 -4.52 20.98
N PRO A 369 8.17 -3.82 21.31
CA PRO A 369 9.48 -4.18 20.80
C PRO A 369 9.83 -5.62 21.16
N VAL A 370 10.67 -6.23 20.33
CA VAL A 370 11.09 -7.62 20.50
C VAL A 370 12.59 -7.76 20.40
N ASP A 371 13.16 -8.67 21.18
CA ASP A 371 14.56 -9.10 21.07
C ASP A 371 14.63 -10.49 20.43
N LYS A 372 15.32 -10.61 19.29
CA LYS A 372 15.51 -11.87 18.55
C LYS A 372 16.59 -12.80 19.12
N ARG A 373 17.08 -12.58 20.35
CA ARG A 373 18.10 -13.44 20.97
C ARG A 373 17.67 -14.93 20.94
N THR A 374 18.48 -15.72 20.25
CA THR A 374 18.31 -17.17 20.14
C THR A 374 18.94 -17.90 21.32
N GLY A 375 18.31 -18.99 21.77
CA GLY A 375 18.76 -19.80 22.89
C GLY A 375 18.60 -19.16 24.28
N LEU A 376 19.04 -19.89 25.31
CA LEU A 376 18.90 -19.55 26.73
C LEU A 376 20.07 -18.71 27.29
N VAL A 377 21.21 -18.68 26.58
CA VAL A 377 22.50 -18.14 27.10
C VAL A 377 22.96 -16.90 26.33
N ARG A 378 22.33 -16.57 25.20
CA ARG A 378 22.71 -15.41 24.38
C ARG A 378 22.33 -14.12 25.12
N LYS A 379 23.31 -13.23 25.28
CA LYS A 379 23.12 -11.91 25.89
C LYS A 379 22.34 -10.99 24.96
N PHE A 380 21.62 -10.04 25.56
CA PHE A 380 20.96 -8.94 24.86
C PHE A 380 21.96 -8.17 23.99
N MET A 381 21.58 -7.90 22.75
CA MET A 381 22.38 -7.11 21.80
C MET A 381 21.51 -6.07 21.12
N GLU A 382 22.04 -4.87 20.92
CA GLU A 382 21.26 -3.76 20.34
C GLU A 382 20.72 -4.09 18.94
N LYS A 383 21.53 -4.78 18.12
CA LYS A 383 21.16 -5.21 16.77
C LYS A 383 20.05 -6.26 16.71
N ASP A 384 19.68 -6.83 17.85
CA ASP A 384 18.66 -7.88 17.94
C ASP A 384 17.31 -7.31 18.40
N VAL A 385 17.23 -6.01 18.71
CA VAL A 385 15.97 -5.33 19.09
C VAL A 385 15.27 -4.80 17.85
N TYR A 386 13.98 -5.09 17.73
CA TYR A 386 13.11 -4.62 16.65
C TYR A 386 11.88 -3.92 17.20
N TRP A 387 11.47 -2.85 16.53
CA TRP A 387 10.36 -1.98 16.91
C TRP A 387 9.15 -2.21 16.01
N PRO A 388 7.93 -2.35 16.54
CA PRO A 388 6.74 -2.51 15.73
C PRO A 388 6.42 -1.21 14.99
N VAL A 389 6.25 -1.27 13.68
CA VAL A 389 5.90 -0.14 12.83
C VAL A 389 4.49 -0.31 12.29
N TYR A 390 3.72 0.76 12.32
CA TYR A 390 2.35 0.82 11.83
C TYR A 390 2.13 2.04 10.92
N ASN A 391 1.01 2.07 10.21
CA ASN A 391 0.55 3.29 9.52
C ASN A 391 0.44 4.49 10.47
N SER A 392 0.02 4.26 11.72
CA SER A 392 -0.02 5.30 12.76
C SER A 392 1.36 5.88 13.03
N SER A 393 2.44 5.10 12.96
CA SER A 393 3.81 5.61 13.09
C SER A 393 4.16 6.62 12.00
N TYR A 394 3.75 6.36 10.75
CA TYR A 394 3.90 7.30 9.64
C TYR A 394 3.03 8.54 9.81
N SER A 395 1.78 8.37 10.25
CA SER A 395 0.86 9.47 10.52
C SER A 395 1.40 10.39 11.63
N GLU A 396 1.86 9.84 12.76
CA GLU A 396 2.49 10.59 13.85
C GLU A 396 3.75 11.34 13.37
N TRP A 397 4.60 10.68 12.59
CA TRP A 397 5.78 11.32 12.02
C TRP A 397 5.41 12.48 11.10
N ARG A 398 4.40 12.30 10.24
CA ARG A 398 3.89 13.34 9.33
C ARG A 398 3.35 14.54 10.08
N GLU A 399 2.56 14.31 11.13
CA GLU A 399 2.00 15.38 11.96
C GLU A 399 3.09 16.17 12.68
N LYS A 400 4.12 15.49 13.20
CA LYS A 400 5.24 16.14 13.89
C LYS A 400 6.08 17.03 12.96
N HIS A 401 6.30 16.60 11.72
CA HIS A 401 7.25 17.25 10.81
C HIS A 401 6.62 18.18 9.77
N GLY A 402 5.30 18.09 9.54
CA GLY A 402 4.67 18.79 8.41
C GLY A 402 5.20 18.31 7.04
N ARG A 403 5.75 17.10 6.98
CA ARG A 403 6.25 16.40 5.78
C ARG A 403 5.69 14.99 5.76
N GLY A 404 6.02 14.18 4.75
CA GLY A 404 5.48 12.81 4.65
C GLY A 404 4.24 12.82 3.78
N GLY A 405 4.46 12.88 2.47
CA GLY A 405 3.38 13.06 1.50
C GLY A 405 3.01 11.75 0.80
N ASP A 406 1.74 11.38 0.85
CA ASP A 406 1.22 10.29 0.03
C ASP A 406 1.22 10.68 -1.45
N PHE A 407 1.29 9.70 -2.34
CA PHE A 407 1.25 9.96 -3.79
C PHE A 407 0.74 8.76 -4.57
N MET A 408 0.34 9.02 -5.81
CA MET A 408 0.00 7.98 -6.77
C MET A 408 1.25 7.52 -7.50
N ILE A 409 1.46 6.22 -7.57
CA ILE A 409 2.52 5.63 -8.37
C ILE A 409 1.94 5.19 -9.71
N TYR A 410 2.61 5.56 -10.79
CA TYR A 410 2.36 5.05 -12.13
C TYR A 410 3.66 4.51 -12.72
N SER A 411 3.58 3.50 -13.58
CA SER A 411 4.65 3.30 -14.56
C SER A 411 4.29 4.02 -15.86
N ARG A 412 5.29 4.49 -16.60
CA ARG A 412 5.07 4.97 -17.96
C ARG A 412 4.35 3.92 -18.83
N PRO A 413 3.27 4.30 -19.54
CA PRO A 413 2.56 3.41 -20.44
C PRO A 413 3.48 2.79 -21.50
N LYS A 414 3.36 1.48 -21.69
CA LYS A 414 4.06 0.73 -22.73
C LYS A 414 3.07 0.20 -23.75
N ILE A 415 3.37 0.41 -25.03
CA ILE A 415 2.52 -0.07 -26.12
C ILE A 415 2.76 -1.56 -26.38
N HIS A 416 1.68 -2.30 -26.63
CA HIS A 416 1.69 -3.70 -27.01
C HIS A 416 0.79 -3.89 -28.22
N LYS A 417 1.36 -4.47 -29.29
CA LYS A 417 0.58 -4.91 -30.45
C LYS A 417 -0.17 -6.18 -30.10
N LEU A 418 -1.47 -6.21 -30.35
CA LEU A 418 -2.29 -7.38 -30.10
C LEU A 418 -2.07 -8.43 -31.19
N LYS A 419 -1.96 -9.70 -30.79
CA LYS A 419 -1.93 -10.84 -31.73
C LYS A 419 -3.25 -10.93 -32.51
N LYS A 420 -4.37 -10.67 -31.82
CA LYS A 420 -5.71 -10.61 -32.39
C LYS A 420 -6.31 -9.23 -32.10
N PRO A 421 -6.59 -8.39 -33.12
CA PRO A 421 -7.27 -7.13 -32.88
C PRO A 421 -8.63 -7.32 -32.21
N ILE A 422 -9.01 -6.40 -31.32
CA ILE A 422 -10.36 -6.40 -30.73
C ILE A 422 -11.28 -5.69 -31.72
N ILE A 423 -12.20 -6.45 -32.34
CA ILE A 423 -13.14 -5.93 -33.33
C ILE A 423 -14.44 -5.50 -32.65
N ILE A 424 -14.86 -4.27 -32.90
CA ILE A 424 -16.03 -3.64 -32.31
C ILE A 424 -16.84 -2.97 -33.42
N LYS A 425 -18.02 -3.52 -33.72
CA LYS A 425 -19.01 -2.83 -34.56
C LYS A 425 -19.56 -1.64 -33.78
N LEU A 426 -19.51 -0.43 -34.34
CA LEU A 426 -20.06 0.78 -33.72
C LEU A 426 -21.50 1.01 -34.16
N ASP A 427 -22.20 1.94 -33.50
CA ASP A 427 -23.53 2.36 -33.94
C ASP A 427 -23.43 3.16 -35.24
N THR A 428 -24.48 3.09 -36.06
CA THR A 428 -24.57 3.90 -37.29
C THR A 428 -24.48 5.39 -36.95
N LEU A 429 -23.56 6.09 -37.60
CA LEU A 429 -23.40 7.54 -37.47
C LEU A 429 -24.02 8.21 -38.69
N CYS A 430 -24.88 9.20 -38.48
CA CYS A 430 -25.54 9.94 -39.57
C CYS A 430 -25.32 11.44 -39.40
N LYS A 431 -25.15 12.14 -40.52
CA LYS A 431 -25.19 13.61 -40.58
C LYS A 431 -26.62 14.13 -40.44
N PRO A 432 -26.83 15.43 -40.23
CA PRO A 432 -28.15 16.04 -40.40
C PRO A 432 -28.73 15.74 -41.79
N SER A 433 -30.05 15.63 -41.89
CA SER A 433 -30.73 15.44 -43.16
C SER A 433 -30.60 16.68 -44.04
N GLU A 434 -30.46 16.46 -45.35
CA GLU A 434 -30.39 17.51 -46.37
C GLU A 434 -31.54 17.31 -47.37
N PRO A 435 -32.07 18.39 -47.99
CA PRO A 435 -33.03 18.26 -49.08
C PRO A 435 -32.45 17.44 -50.23
N MET A 436 -33.30 16.62 -50.86
CA MET A 436 -32.89 15.76 -51.99
C MET A 436 -32.35 16.54 -53.18
#